data_AF-A0A959XTP2-F1
#
_entry.id   AF-A0A959XTP2-F1
#
_cell.length_a   1.000
_cell.length_b   1.000
_cell.length_c   1.000
_cell.angle_alpha   90.00
_cell.angle_beta   90.00
_cell.angle_gamma   90.00
#
_symmetry.space_group_name_H-M   'P 1'
#
loop_
_entity.id
_entity.type
_entity.pdbx_description
1 polymer ?
#
loop_
_entity_poly.entity_id
_entity_poly.type
_entity_poly.pdbx_seq_one_letter_code
_entity_poly.pdbx_strand_id
1 'polypeptide(L)'
;WDMDATFGHYTNFTGIPDQSANADPCDAENLPNPGGEGHTVILEKLIAENQMVHDYYVNRYTDLGNTLFSCDHMIPFLDSLVALIEPEMPGQIARWGGTMAQWQANVQELRTFIETRCVTIQEGMVDCYDLTGPYPVVFNVDPPLSGRIEINSITPDTYPFHGDYYGGINTTMAPLPEPGWIFSHWEVFSTNTILPSTADSLVTIDIQSADSIVAHFVPPTRHDIVLDVVPRGAGDIVFDGVTYSEADLPATVSVPEGSEIPFRIAPGLYHDFLFWAVKNAAIIPDDSTQLALRAAFFLPDTVIAHLRPQEYAYYVPNAFTPNGDGVNDVFHPFGQVIDLESYEFQVFDRWGTEVFGTDNPNKGWDGTSGGTLLPDGVYVYRAYAIDAIERDVHELFGHITLFR
;
A
#
# COMPACT_ATOMS: atom_id res chain seq x y z
N TRP A 1 21.75 29.04 4.08
CA TRP A 1 23.01 29.18 3.31
C TRP A 1 23.84 30.21 4.06
N ASP A 2 25.15 30.01 4.19
CA ASP A 2 26.05 30.96 4.86
C ASP A 2 25.63 31.27 6.31
N MET A 3 25.69 30.24 7.16
CA MET A 3 25.28 30.31 8.58
C MET A 3 26.51 30.40 9.51
N ASP A 4 27.59 31.01 9.05
CA ASP A 4 28.82 31.21 9.84
C ASP A 4 28.64 32.28 10.93
N ALA A 5 27.76 33.27 10.70
CA ALA A 5 27.32 34.26 11.69
C ALA A 5 26.23 33.72 12.64
N THR A 6 26.54 32.64 13.36
CA THR A 6 25.63 31.97 14.31
C THR A 6 26.29 31.76 15.68
N PHE A 7 25.52 31.33 16.68
CA PHE A 7 26.02 31.05 18.05
C PHE A 7 26.75 32.24 18.70
N GLY A 8 26.23 33.46 18.49
CA GLY A 8 26.84 34.69 19.02
C GLY A 8 28.16 35.07 18.33
N HIS A 9 28.51 34.42 17.21
CA HIS A 9 29.69 34.72 16.43
C HIS A 9 29.41 35.73 15.31
N TYR A 10 30.41 36.57 15.02
CA TYR A 10 30.44 37.53 13.92
C TYR A 10 29.52 38.76 14.08
N THR A 11 29.23 39.46 12.98
CA THR A 11 28.53 40.75 12.96
C THR A 11 27.01 40.58 12.81
N ASN A 12 26.24 41.36 13.55
CA ASN A 12 24.79 41.47 13.39
C ASN A 12 24.38 42.21 12.11
N PHE A 13 24.10 41.45 11.05
CA PHE A 13 23.54 42.02 9.81
C PHE A 13 22.01 41.98 9.75
N THR A 14 21.37 41.23 10.66
CA THR A 14 19.91 41.04 10.66
C THR A 14 19.20 42.19 11.36
N GLY A 15 19.88 42.87 12.29
CA GLY A 15 19.28 43.86 13.17
C GLY A 15 18.50 43.25 14.33
N ILE A 16 18.71 41.96 14.62
CA ILE A 16 18.06 41.31 15.76
C ILE A 16 18.51 41.97 17.07
N PRO A 17 17.62 42.19 18.06
CA PRO A 17 17.95 42.94 19.28
C PRO A 17 19.06 42.33 20.13
N ASP A 18 19.05 41.01 20.30
CA ASP A 18 20.07 40.25 21.01
C ASP A 18 20.60 39.08 20.15
N GLN A 19 21.91 38.85 20.20
CA GLN A 19 22.59 37.73 19.54
C GLN A 19 23.18 36.73 20.53
N SER A 20 23.03 37.01 21.84
CA SER A 20 23.50 36.14 22.90
C SER A 20 22.67 34.86 22.98
N ALA A 21 23.13 33.90 23.78
CA ALA A 21 22.34 32.71 24.08
C ALA A 21 21.03 33.01 24.83
N ASN A 22 20.86 34.22 25.37
CA ASN A 22 19.67 34.65 26.09
C ASN A 22 18.64 35.39 25.21
N ALA A 23 18.89 35.53 23.91
CA ALA A 23 17.98 36.26 23.01
C ALA A 23 16.56 35.68 23.03
N ASP A 24 15.54 36.52 23.05
CA ASP A 24 14.16 36.02 23.12
C ASP A 24 13.80 35.28 21.82
N PRO A 25 13.09 34.13 21.87
CA PRO A 25 12.70 33.40 20.65
C PRO A 25 11.96 34.27 19.62
N CYS A 26 11.16 35.22 20.10
CA CYS A 26 10.37 36.15 19.30
C CYS A 26 11.16 37.36 18.76
N ASP A 27 12.44 37.54 19.13
CA ASP A 27 13.28 38.63 18.60
C ASP A 27 13.43 38.56 17.06
N ALA A 28 13.36 37.35 16.50
CA ALA A 28 13.46 37.11 15.07
C ALA A 28 12.18 37.44 14.29
N GLU A 29 11.07 37.73 14.98
CA GLU A 29 9.77 37.94 14.35
C GLU A 29 9.55 39.38 13.90
N ASN A 30 10.26 40.37 14.43
CA ASN A 30 10.03 41.79 14.11
C ASN A 30 11.23 42.42 13.39
N LEU A 31 11.81 41.69 12.43
CA LEU A 31 13.01 42.13 11.72
C LEU A 31 12.67 43.17 10.63
N PRO A 32 13.52 44.19 10.39
CA PRO A 32 13.22 45.30 9.49
C PRO A 32 13.36 44.96 7.99
N ASN A 33 12.84 43.81 7.56
CA ASN A 33 13.03 43.24 6.22
C ASN A 33 14.51 43.26 5.77
N PRO A 34 15.43 42.65 6.56
CA PRO A 34 16.84 42.62 6.21
C PRO A 34 17.02 41.95 4.83
N GLY A 35 17.71 42.64 3.92
CA GLY A 35 17.91 42.19 2.54
C GLY A 35 16.84 42.65 1.54
N GLY A 36 15.69 43.18 1.98
CA GLY A 36 14.71 43.81 1.10
C GLY A 36 13.81 42.88 0.28
N GLU A 37 13.93 41.56 0.47
CA GLU A 37 13.18 40.55 -0.31
C GLU A 37 11.75 40.29 0.20
N GLY A 38 11.38 40.82 1.37
CA GLY A 38 10.01 40.77 1.91
C GLY A 38 9.64 39.45 2.61
N HIS A 39 10.58 38.52 2.75
CA HIS A 39 10.33 37.22 3.38
C HIS A 39 9.88 37.32 4.84
N THR A 40 10.51 38.20 5.64
CA THR A 40 10.15 38.36 7.05
C THR A 40 8.72 38.89 7.19
N VAL A 41 8.35 39.87 6.35
CA VAL A 41 6.99 40.45 6.30
C VAL A 41 5.93 39.40 5.96
N ILE A 42 6.23 38.47 5.06
CA ILE A 42 5.30 37.38 4.72
C ILE A 42 5.13 36.43 5.91
N LEU A 43 6.24 36.03 6.53
CA LEU A 43 6.23 35.10 7.66
C LEU A 43 5.51 35.72 8.87
N GLU A 44 5.84 36.97 9.21
CA GLU A 44 5.17 37.79 10.22
C GLU A 44 3.66 37.80 10.03
N LYS A 45 3.22 38.09 8.80
CA LYS A 45 1.79 38.15 8.48
C LYS A 45 1.12 36.77 8.61
N LEU A 46 1.81 35.70 8.20
CA LEU A 46 1.27 34.34 8.34
C LEU A 46 1.14 33.94 9.81
N ILE A 47 2.14 34.22 10.63
CA ILE A 47 2.10 33.96 12.08
C ILE A 47 0.99 34.79 12.72
N ALA A 48 0.86 36.08 12.40
CA ALA A 48 -0.13 36.96 13.02
C ALA A 48 -1.58 36.72 12.57
N GLU A 49 -1.81 36.31 11.32
CA GLU A 49 -3.16 36.21 10.73
C GLU A 49 -3.66 34.77 10.55
N ASN A 50 -2.84 33.75 10.79
CA ASN A 50 -3.23 32.35 10.65
C ASN A 50 -2.84 31.52 11.89
N GLN A 51 -3.84 31.18 12.71
CA GLN A 51 -3.65 30.42 13.95
C GLN A 51 -2.94 29.07 13.72
N MET A 52 -3.20 28.39 12.61
CA MET A 52 -2.53 27.12 12.31
C MET A 52 -1.03 27.31 12.07
N VAL A 53 -0.65 28.42 11.42
CA VAL A 53 0.77 28.73 11.18
C VAL A 53 1.43 29.21 12.47
N HIS A 54 0.74 30.04 13.26
CA HIS A 54 1.18 30.43 14.60
C HIS A 54 1.49 29.19 15.46
N ASP A 55 0.51 28.29 15.60
CA ASP A 55 0.65 27.10 16.43
C ASP A 55 1.75 26.17 15.92
N TYR A 56 1.88 26.01 14.60
CA TYR A 56 2.97 25.25 14.01
C TYR A 56 4.34 25.88 14.31
N TYR A 57 4.46 27.20 14.20
CA TYR A 57 5.71 27.92 14.43
C TYR A 57 6.19 27.79 15.87
N VAL A 58 5.29 28.00 16.84
CA VAL A 58 5.58 27.87 18.28
C VAL A 58 5.86 26.41 18.65
N ASN A 59 5.03 25.46 18.23
CA ASN A 59 5.27 24.03 18.48
C ASN A 59 6.58 23.55 17.84
N ARG A 60 7.01 24.14 16.73
CA ARG A 60 8.29 23.77 16.09
C ARG A 60 9.49 24.09 16.99
N TYR A 61 9.45 25.18 17.77
CA TYR A 61 10.47 25.44 18.78
C TYR A 61 10.48 24.36 19.86
N THR A 62 9.31 24.00 20.39
CA THR A 62 9.15 22.94 21.39
C THR A 62 9.70 21.60 20.88
N ASP A 63 9.31 21.20 19.66
CA ASP A 63 9.75 19.96 19.04
C ASP A 63 11.26 19.92 18.82
N LEU A 64 11.86 21.02 18.36
CA LEU A 64 13.31 21.12 18.19
C LEU A 64 14.03 21.10 19.54
N GLY A 65 13.49 21.77 20.56
CA GLY A 65 14.02 21.78 21.92
C GLY A 65 14.02 20.38 22.57
N ASN A 66 13.00 19.57 22.27
CA ASN A 66 12.90 18.18 22.72
C ASN A 66 13.73 17.19 21.87
N THR A 67 14.31 17.64 20.75
CA THR A 67 15.05 16.78 19.82
C THR A 67 16.42 17.36 19.47
N LEU A 68 16.57 17.94 18.28
CA LEU A 68 17.85 18.31 17.69
C LEU A 68 18.54 19.47 18.40
N PHE A 69 17.80 20.37 19.04
CA PHE A 69 18.33 21.51 19.77
C PHE A 69 18.37 21.31 21.29
N SER A 70 18.08 20.09 21.76
CA SER A 70 18.31 19.69 23.14
C SER A 70 19.82 19.71 23.46
N CYS A 71 20.16 19.93 24.73
CA CYS A 71 21.55 19.83 25.19
C CYS A 71 22.10 18.40 24.95
N ASP A 72 21.27 17.38 25.17
CA ASP A 72 21.59 15.96 25.02
C ASP A 72 21.94 15.59 23.57
N HIS A 73 21.45 16.34 22.58
CA HIS A 73 21.81 16.16 21.18
C HIS A 73 22.97 17.06 20.74
N MET A 74 22.85 18.38 20.97
CA MET A 74 23.77 19.37 20.41
C MET A 74 25.20 19.22 20.94
N ILE A 75 25.35 18.83 22.20
CA ILE A 75 26.68 18.70 22.82
C ILE A 75 27.44 17.49 22.26
N PRO A 76 26.88 16.26 22.27
CA PRO A 76 27.51 15.13 21.58
C PRO A 76 27.73 15.37 20.08
N PHE A 77 26.82 16.10 19.42
CA PHE A 77 26.98 16.45 18.02
C PHE A 77 28.20 17.36 17.80
N LEU A 78 28.35 18.42 18.59
CA LEU A 78 29.55 19.27 18.56
C LEU A 78 30.82 18.46 18.81
N ASP A 79 30.83 17.58 19.82
CA ASP A 79 31.97 16.72 20.12
C ASP A 79 32.34 15.82 18.94
N SER A 80 31.35 15.29 18.22
CA SER A 80 31.59 14.48 17.02
C SER A 80 32.28 15.29 15.91
N LEU A 81 31.90 16.55 15.73
CA LEU A 81 32.52 17.44 14.74
C LEU A 81 33.94 17.83 15.17
N VAL A 82 34.14 18.14 16.44
CA VAL A 82 35.47 18.46 17.00
C VAL A 82 36.41 17.28 16.83
N ALA A 83 35.97 16.06 17.16
CA ALA A 83 36.78 14.85 16.98
C ALA A 83 37.20 14.59 15.53
N LEU A 84 36.35 14.98 14.57
CA LEU A 84 36.65 14.87 13.14
C LEU A 84 37.63 15.95 12.67
N ILE A 85 37.50 17.19 13.18
CA ILE A 85 38.22 18.37 12.70
C ILE A 85 39.59 18.52 13.40
N GLU A 86 39.68 18.22 14.70
CA GLU A 86 40.88 18.44 15.52
C GLU A 86 42.17 17.89 14.92
N PRO A 87 42.22 16.65 14.38
CA PRO A 87 43.45 16.08 13.83
C PRO A 87 43.99 16.86 12.61
N GLU A 88 43.11 17.56 11.88
CA GLU A 88 43.44 18.32 10.68
C GLU A 88 43.85 19.77 10.99
N MET A 89 43.50 20.28 12.18
CA MET A 89 43.75 21.66 12.57
C MET A 89 45.23 22.07 12.54
N PRO A 90 46.21 21.24 12.95
CA PRO A 90 47.63 21.59 12.80
C PRO A 90 48.02 21.90 11.35
N GLY A 91 47.46 21.15 10.38
CA GLY A 91 47.69 21.39 8.95
C GLY A 91 47.04 22.68 8.47
N GLN A 92 45.80 22.95 8.91
CA GLN A 92 45.11 24.20 8.61
C GLN A 92 45.85 25.42 9.18
N ILE A 93 46.34 25.32 10.41
CA ILE A 93 47.11 26.39 11.07
C ILE A 93 48.43 26.65 10.33
N ALA A 94 49.14 25.59 9.93
CA ALA A 94 50.39 25.75 9.17
C ALA A 94 50.17 26.45 7.83
N ARG A 95 49.00 26.25 7.20
CA ARG A 95 48.66 26.84 5.91
C ARG A 95 48.11 28.26 6.00
N TRP A 96 47.20 28.51 6.94
CA TRP A 96 46.38 29.72 7.01
C TRP A 96 46.69 30.62 8.21
N GLY A 97 47.51 30.16 9.16
CA GLY A 97 47.83 30.86 10.41
C GLY A 97 46.89 30.51 11.57
N GLY A 98 47.04 31.21 12.70
CA GLY A 98 46.30 30.95 13.94
C GLY A 98 47.05 30.04 14.92
N THR A 99 46.37 29.55 15.95
CA THR A 99 46.94 28.62 16.94
C THR A 99 45.91 27.60 17.38
N MET A 100 46.38 26.43 17.82
CA MET A 100 45.50 25.40 18.41
C MET A 100 44.75 25.94 19.63
N ALA A 101 45.42 26.72 20.48
CA ALA A 101 44.81 27.33 21.66
C ALA A 101 43.66 28.27 21.31
N GLN A 102 43.81 29.08 20.26
CA GLN A 102 42.74 29.97 19.80
C GLN A 102 41.55 29.18 19.24
N TRP A 103 41.80 28.14 18.43
CA TRP A 103 40.73 27.29 17.91
C TRP A 103 39.97 26.58 19.03
N GLN A 104 40.68 26.00 20.00
CA GLN A 104 40.08 25.35 21.18
C GLN A 104 39.26 26.34 22.02
N ALA A 105 39.73 27.58 22.20
CA ALA A 105 38.98 28.62 22.89
C ALA A 105 37.67 28.95 22.15
N ASN A 106 37.70 29.11 20.83
CA ASN A 106 36.49 29.36 20.03
C ASN A 106 35.48 28.20 20.08
N VAL A 107 35.96 26.95 20.07
CA VAL A 107 35.11 25.76 20.26
C VAL A 107 34.45 25.78 21.65
N GLN A 108 35.19 26.20 22.69
CA GLN A 108 34.64 26.32 24.02
C GLN A 108 33.59 27.45 24.13
N GLU A 109 33.77 28.56 23.42
CA GLU A 109 32.76 29.62 23.32
C GLU A 109 31.47 29.10 22.68
N LEU A 110 31.57 28.37 21.56
CA LEU A 110 30.43 27.72 20.90
C LEU A 110 29.71 26.73 21.82
N ARG A 111 30.47 25.89 22.52
CA ARG A 111 29.93 24.95 23.53
C ARG A 111 29.16 25.69 24.62
N THR A 112 29.75 26.76 25.17
CA THR A 112 29.11 27.56 26.23
C THR A 112 27.82 28.22 25.73
N PHE A 113 27.80 28.68 24.48
CA PHE A 113 26.59 29.18 23.84
C PHE A 113 25.51 28.10 23.79
N ILE A 114 25.84 26.89 23.32
CA ILE A 114 24.88 25.77 23.24
C ILE A 114 24.34 25.42 24.61
N GLU A 115 25.23 25.22 25.61
CA GLU A 115 24.86 24.86 26.99
C GLU A 115 23.93 25.89 27.63
N THR A 116 24.09 27.17 27.29
CA THR A 116 23.19 28.23 27.76
C THR A 116 21.88 28.21 26.97
N ARG A 117 21.96 28.19 25.63
CA ARG A 117 20.81 28.36 24.74
C ARG A 117 19.79 27.24 24.85
N CYS A 118 20.24 25.99 24.99
CA CYS A 118 19.35 24.84 25.07
C CYS A 118 18.45 24.85 26.32
N VAL A 119 18.82 25.64 27.34
CA VAL A 119 18.03 25.86 28.56
C VAL A 119 17.19 27.13 28.45
N THR A 120 17.82 28.26 28.12
CA THR A 120 17.16 29.57 28.14
C THR A 120 16.08 29.73 27.07
N ILE A 121 16.19 29.00 25.94
CA ILE A 121 15.16 29.06 24.91
C ILE A 121 13.81 28.57 25.44
N GLN A 122 13.79 27.56 26.32
CA GLN A 122 12.57 27.03 26.93
C GLN A 122 11.90 28.08 27.82
N GLU A 123 12.69 28.82 28.60
CA GLU A 123 12.19 29.91 29.44
C GLU A 123 11.64 31.07 28.59
N GLY A 124 12.35 31.47 27.54
CA GLY A 124 11.91 32.55 26.65
C GLY A 124 10.62 32.25 25.87
N MET A 125 10.30 30.97 25.63
CA MET A 125 9.03 30.57 24.98
C MET A 125 7.81 31.00 25.80
N VAL A 126 7.90 30.95 27.14
CA VAL A 126 6.81 31.32 28.05
C VAL A 126 6.42 32.77 27.86
N ASP A 127 7.42 33.66 27.91
CA ASP A 127 7.20 35.11 27.81
C ASP A 127 6.87 35.57 26.38
N CYS A 128 7.45 34.94 25.35
CA CYS A 128 7.20 35.33 23.96
C CYS A 128 5.80 34.98 23.45
N TYR A 129 5.21 33.89 23.93
CA TYR A 129 3.99 33.32 23.36
C TYR A 129 2.85 33.15 24.38
N ASP A 130 2.95 33.82 25.53
CA ASP A 130 1.95 33.77 26.62
C ASP A 130 1.62 32.33 27.06
N LEU A 131 2.63 31.46 27.13
CA LEU A 131 2.47 30.04 27.44
C LEU A 131 2.52 29.78 28.95
N THR A 132 2.15 28.57 29.35
CA THR A 132 2.41 28.05 30.71
C THR A 132 3.26 26.79 30.66
N GLY A 133 4.08 26.55 31.68
CA GLY A 133 5.00 25.41 31.74
C GLY A 133 6.47 25.84 31.65
N PRO A 134 7.36 25.04 31.03
CA PRO A 134 7.06 23.73 30.42
C PRO A 134 6.63 22.68 31.46
N TYR A 135 5.86 21.70 31.00
CA TYR A 135 5.45 20.54 31.77
C TYR A 135 6.10 19.27 31.19
N PRO A 136 6.66 18.41 32.04
CA PRO A 136 7.22 17.14 31.57
C PRO A 136 6.09 16.21 31.12
N VAL A 137 6.18 15.73 29.88
CA VAL A 137 5.22 14.80 29.27
C VAL A 137 5.95 13.55 28.78
N VAL A 138 5.33 12.40 29.00
CA VAL A 138 5.81 11.11 28.51
C VAL A 138 4.84 10.52 27.50
N PHE A 139 5.26 10.43 26.24
CA PHE A 139 4.50 9.77 25.18
C PHE A 139 4.89 8.30 25.10
N ASN A 140 3.91 7.40 25.04
CA ASN A 140 4.15 5.97 24.98
C ASN A 140 3.15 5.26 24.07
N VAL A 141 3.49 4.03 23.66
CA VAL A 141 2.62 3.17 22.85
C VAL A 141 2.37 1.87 23.60
N ASP A 142 1.13 1.39 23.59
CA ASP A 142 0.75 0.11 24.20
C ASP A 142 -0.04 -0.76 23.20
N PRO A 143 0.33 -2.03 23.00
CA PRO A 143 1.55 -2.69 23.46
C PRO A 143 2.83 -2.08 22.87
N PRO A 144 4.02 -2.33 23.44
CA PRO A 144 5.27 -1.89 22.82
C PRO A 144 5.41 -2.40 21.38
N LEU A 145 5.93 -1.55 20.49
CA LEU A 145 6.12 -1.83 19.04
C LEU A 145 4.82 -2.00 18.22
N SER A 146 3.66 -1.68 18.79
CA SER A 146 2.37 -1.76 18.09
C SER A 146 2.09 -0.57 17.16
N GLY A 147 2.81 0.54 17.35
CA GLY A 147 2.63 1.76 16.59
C GLY A 147 3.65 2.82 16.98
N ARG A 148 3.47 4.01 16.42
CA ARG A 148 4.18 5.24 16.74
C ARG A 148 3.19 6.39 16.90
N ILE A 149 3.65 7.52 17.38
CA ILE A 149 2.88 8.75 17.55
C ILE A 149 3.57 9.86 16.75
N GLU A 150 2.84 10.47 15.83
CA GLU A 150 3.19 11.79 15.31
C GLU A 150 2.78 12.83 16.36
N ILE A 151 3.74 13.62 16.85
CA ILE A 151 3.53 14.68 17.83
C ILE A 151 3.96 15.98 17.14
N ASN A 152 3.02 16.87 16.86
CA ASN A 152 3.26 18.09 16.11
C ASN A 152 4.02 17.82 14.79
N SER A 153 5.32 18.16 14.74
CA SER A 153 6.20 18.00 13.58
C SER A 153 7.27 16.91 13.75
N ILE A 154 7.16 16.07 14.78
CA ILE A 154 8.09 14.99 15.08
C ILE A 154 7.38 13.63 15.15
N THR A 155 8.13 12.57 14.93
CA THR A 155 7.69 11.19 15.15
C THR A 155 8.82 10.46 15.86
N PRO A 156 8.78 10.33 17.20
CA PRO A 156 9.81 9.63 17.95
C PRO A 156 9.96 8.17 17.47
N ASP A 157 11.20 7.73 17.31
CA ASP A 157 11.52 6.35 16.91
C ASP A 157 11.56 5.38 18.12
N THR A 158 11.61 5.91 19.34
CA THR A 158 11.70 5.13 20.57
C THR A 158 10.68 5.60 21.60
N TYR A 159 10.03 4.64 22.27
CA TYR A 159 9.06 4.89 23.34
C TYR A 159 9.50 4.16 24.63
N PRO A 160 9.27 4.75 25.82
CA PRO A 160 8.65 6.05 26.05
C PRO A 160 9.52 7.22 25.56
N PHE A 161 8.88 8.22 24.94
CA PHE A 161 9.50 9.47 24.54
C PHE A 161 9.21 10.54 25.61
N HIS A 162 10.26 11.16 26.11
CA HIS A 162 10.17 12.21 27.14
C HIS A 162 10.40 13.57 26.49
N GLY A 163 9.58 14.55 26.85
CA GLY A 163 9.76 15.92 26.42
C GLY A 163 9.04 16.93 27.31
N ASP A 164 9.39 18.19 27.11
CA ASP A 164 8.83 19.34 27.80
C ASP A 164 7.86 20.07 26.86
N TYR A 165 6.59 20.20 27.28
CA TYR A 165 5.51 20.77 26.46
C TYR A 165 4.78 21.88 27.22
N TYR A 166 4.06 22.73 26.49
CA TYR A 166 3.49 23.96 27.01
C TYR A 166 1.96 23.97 26.99
N GLY A 167 1.39 24.70 27.94
CA GLY A 167 -0.03 25.07 27.95
C GLY A 167 -0.25 26.43 27.31
N GLY A 168 -1.49 26.69 26.89
CA GLY A 168 -1.84 27.88 26.10
C GLY A 168 -1.68 27.67 24.59
N ILE A 169 -1.19 26.50 24.18
CA ILE A 169 -1.05 26.08 22.78
C ILE A 169 -1.41 24.60 22.63
N ASN A 170 -2.10 24.27 21.55
CA ASN A 170 -2.46 22.89 21.26
C ASN A 170 -1.27 22.10 20.72
N THR A 171 -0.96 20.98 21.37
CA THR A 171 -0.14 19.91 20.80
C THR A 171 -1.02 18.99 19.97
N THR A 172 -0.68 18.78 18.70
CA THR A 172 -1.40 17.86 17.80
C THR A 172 -0.78 16.48 17.87
N MET A 173 -1.61 15.44 17.90
CA MET A 173 -1.15 14.05 17.93
C MET A 173 -1.93 13.18 16.94
N ALA A 174 -1.23 12.25 16.29
CA ALA A 174 -1.82 11.21 15.46
C ALA A 174 -1.12 9.85 15.66
N PRO A 175 -1.87 8.74 15.77
CA PRO A 175 -1.28 7.41 15.88
C PRO A 175 -0.89 6.92 14.49
N LEU A 176 0.23 6.21 14.43
CA LEU A 176 0.76 5.54 13.24
C LEU A 176 0.87 4.05 13.57
N PRO A 177 -0.18 3.23 13.34
CA PRO A 177 -0.14 1.80 13.63
C PRO A 177 0.93 1.07 12.81
N GLU A 178 1.65 0.14 13.43
CA GLU A 178 2.52 -0.79 12.70
C GLU A 178 1.69 -1.91 12.03
N PRO A 179 2.23 -2.62 11.02
CA PRO A 179 1.50 -3.69 10.35
C PRO A 179 0.96 -4.74 11.32
N GLY A 180 -0.35 -5.02 11.24
CA GLY A 180 -1.04 -5.96 12.12
C GLY A 180 -1.66 -5.33 13.37
N TRP A 181 -1.65 -4.00 13.48
CA TRP A 181 -2.27 -3.24 14.57
C TRP A 181 -3.24 -2.20 14.03
N ILE A 182 -4.24 -1.87 14.85
CA ILE A 182 -5.15 -0.74 14.64
C ILE A 182 -5.15 0.13 15.88
N PHE A 183 -5.25 1.44 15.70
CA PHE A 183 -5.42 2.36 16.82
C PHE A 183 -6.76 2.09 17.52
N SER A 184 -6.74 2.09 18.85
CA SER A 184 -7.91 1.90 19.69
C SER A 184 -8.36 3.22 20.32
N HIS A 185 -7.49 3.83 21.14
CA HIS A 185 -7.78 5.07 21.85
C HIS A 185 -6.52 5.68 22.48
N TRP A 186 -6.63 6.93 22.91
CA TRP A 186 -5.66 7.62 23.73
C TRP A 186 -6.01 7.46 25.22
N GLU A 187 -4.99 7.36 26.05
CA GLU A 187 -5.10 7.43 27.52
C GLU A 187 -4.22 8.57 28.05
N VAL A 188 -4.77 9.35 28.97
CA VAL A 188 -4.09 10.42 29.71
C VAL A 188 -4.26 10.18 31.20
N PHE A 189 -3.26 10.55 32.00
CA PHE A 189 -3.23 10.27 33.44
C PHE A 189 -3.33 11.53 34.31
N SER A 190 -3.43 12.70 33.68
CA SER A 190 -3.62 13.99 34.34
C SER A 190 -5.04 14.56 34.13
N THR A 191 -5.22 15.85 34.40
CA THR A 191 -6.44 16.60 34.08
C THR A 191 -6.44 17.18 32.65
N ASN A 192 -5.38 16.97 31.87
CA ASN A 192 -5.33 17.39 30.47
C ASN A 192 -6.45 16.70 29.67
N THR A 193 -7.02 17.38 28.69
CA THR A 193 -8.17 16.89 27.93
C THR A 193 -7.82 16.73 26.46
N ILE A 194 -8.04 15.52 25.93
CA ILE A 194 -7.90 15.22 24.51
C ILE A 194 -9.19 15.62 23.77
N LEU A 195 -9.02 16.34 22.67
CA LEU A 195 -10.10 16.76 21.78
C LEU A 195 -9.90 16.21 20.35
N PRO A 196 -10.97 15.87 19.62
CA PRO A 196 -12.38 15.95 20.05
C PRO A 196 -12.79 14.82 20.99
N SER A 197 -12.15 13.65 20.90
CA SER A 197 -12.29 12.56 21.87
C SER A 197 -11.04 11.68 21.92
N THR A 198 -10.93 10.85 22.95
CA THR A 198 -9.84 9.86 23.06
C THR A 198 -9.92 8.74 22.01
N ALA A 199 -11.04 8.57 21.31
CA ALA A 199 -11.19 7.54 20.28
C ALA A 199 -10.82 8.03 18.87
N ASP A 200 -10.66 9.34 18.67
CA ASP A 200 -10.31 9.91 17.37
C ASP A 200 -8.81 9.74 17.07
N SER A 201 -8.47 9.52 15.80
CA SER A 201 -7.08 9.33 15.40
C SER A 201 -6.31 10.65 15.37
N LEU A 202 -6.90 11.74 14.87
CA LEU A 202 -6.26 13.05 14.88
C LEU A 202 -6.81 13.86 16.05
N VAL A 203 -5.96 14.17 17.02
CA VAL A 203 -6.37 14.85 18.25
C VAL A 203 -5.47 16.03 18.59
N THR A 204 -5.98 16.90 19.45
CA THR A 204 -5.23 17.99 20.06
C THR A 204 -5.34 17.93 21.58
N ILE A 205 -4.30 18.39 22.27
CA ILE A 205 -4.24 18.50 23.72
C ILE A 205 -3.56 19.82 24.13
N ASP A 206 -4.16 20.55 25.06
CA ASP A 206 -3.55 21.70 25.75
C ASP A 206 -2.90 21.18 27.04
N ILE A 207 -1.56 21.27 27.14
CA ILE A 207 -0.80 20.64 28.23
C ILE A 207 -0.74 21.60 29.43
N GLN A 208 -1.61 21.40 30.42
CA GLN A 208 -1.73 22.28 31.59
C GLN A 208 -1.01 21.73 32.83
N SER A 209 -0.54 20.48 32.76
CA SER A 209 0.19 19.81 33.83
C SER A 209 1.02 18.64 33.27
N ALA A 210 1.98 18.16 34.06
CA ALA A 210 2.76 16.97 33.74
C ALA A 210 1.86 15.74 33.51
N ASP A 211 2.17 14.94 32.50
CA ASP A 211 1.30 13.83 32.10
C ASP A 211 2.06 12.67 31.46
N SER A 212 1.40 11.52 31.39
CA SER A 212 1.76 10.46 30.45
C SER A 212 0.62 10.32 29.45
N ILE A 213 0.96 10.26 28.16
CA ILE A 213 0.00 10.11 27.08
C ILE A 213 0.32 8.80 26.37
N VAL A 214 -0.66 7.89 26.32
CA VAL A 214 -0.48 6.56 25.75
C VAL A 214 -1.41 6.39 24.56
N ALA A 215 -0.84 6.03 23.41
CA ALA A 215 -1.62 5.54 22.27
C ALA A 215 -1.79 4.01 22.40
N HIS A 216 -3.03 3.56 22.55
CA HIS A 216 -3.38 2.15 22.63
C HIS A 216 -3.69 1.61 21.24
N PHE A 217 -3.10 0.46 20.92
CA PHE A 217 -3.34 -0.28 19.70
C PHE A 217 -3.79 -1.70 20.03
N VAL A 218 -4.63 -2.26 19.17
CA VAL A 218 -5.10 -3.64 19.29
C VAL A 218 -4.92 -4.38 17.97
N PRO A 219 -4.75 -5.72 17.99
CA PRO A 219 -4.80 -6.49 16.75
C PRO A 219 -6.16 -6.30 16.06
N PRO A 220 -6.22 -6.26 14.72
CA PRO A 220 -7.50 -6.20 14.02
C PRO A 220 -8.31 -7.47 14.30
N THR A 221 -9.61 -7.30 14.48
CA THR A 221 -10.54 -8.43 14.52
C THR A 221 -10.50 -9.16 13.18
N ARG A 222 -10.47 -10.50 13.20
CA ARG A 222 -10.47 -11.32 11.99
C ARG A 222 -11.59 -12.35 12.01
N HIS A 223 -12.12 -12.66 10.84
CA HIS A 223 -13.19 -13.62 10.63
C HIS A 223 -12.76 -14.75 9.71
N ASP A 224 -13.20 -15.98 10.00
CA ASP A 224 -12.94 -17.15 9.17
C ASP A 224 -13.96 -17.23 8.03
N ILE A 225 -13.46 -17.30 6.80
CA ILE A 225 -14.24 -17.39 5.57
C ILE A 225 -13.96 -18.73 4.92
N VAL A 226 -15.01 -19.49 4.64
CA VAL A 226 -14.92 -20.76 3.91
C VAL A 226 -15.09 -20.49 2.42
N LEU A 227 -14.17 -20.97 1.60
CA LEU A 227 -14.20 -20.91 0.15
C LEU A 227 -14.58 -22.29 -0.39
N ASP A 228 -15.55 -22.37 -1.30
CA ASP A 228 -15.97 -23.63 -1.90
C ASP A 228 -16.49 -23.48 -3.34
N VAL A 229 -16.53 -24.57 -4.07
CA VAL A 229 -17.01 -24.64 -5.46
C VAL A 229 -18.00 -25.79 -5.62
N VAL A 230 -19.12 -25.51 -6.29
CA VAL A 230 -20.16 -26.50 -6.59
C VAL A 230 -20.41 -26.57 -8.10
N PRO A 231 -20.28 -27.74 -8.75
CA PRO A 231 -19.85 -29.02 -8.18
C PRO A 231 -18.35 -29.04 -7.83
N ARG A 232 -17.94 -29.94 -6.93
CA ARG A 232 -16.53 -30.08 -6.53
C ARG A 232 -15.68 -30.46 -7.76
N GLY A 233 -14.53 -29.79 -7.95
CA GLY A 233 -13.71 -30.01 -9.14
C GLY A 233 -14.11 -29.16 -10.36
N ALA A 234 -15.01 -28.19 -10.20
CA ALA A 234 -15.48 -27.37 -11.32
C ALA A 234 -14.64 -26.10 -11.57
N GLY A 235 -13.61 -25.83 -10.76
CA GLY A 235 -12.73 -24.67 -10.94
C GLY A 235 -11.98 -24.25 -9.69
N ASP A 236 -11.17 -23.21 -9.87
CA ASP A 236 -10.27 -22.65 -8.85
C ASP A 236 -10.77 -21.28 -8.38
N ILE A 237 -10.64 -20.99 -7.08
CA ILE A 237 -10.95 -19.66 -6.52
C ILE A 237 -9.65 -18.89 -6.34
N VAL A 238 -9.59 -17.65 -6.84
CA VAL A 238 -8.54 -16.70 -6.45
C VAL A 238 -9.13 -15.75 -5.41
N PHE A 239 -8.57 -15.75 -4.20
CA PHE A 239 -9.05 -14.96 -3.07
C PHE A 239 -7.88 -14.16 -2.49
N ASP A 240 -8.03 -12.83 -2.42
CA ASP A 240 -6.97 -11.89 -2.03
C ASP A 240 -5.64 -12.10 -2.78
N GLY A 241 -5.73 -12.43 -4.07
CA GLY A 241 -4.58 -12.70 -4.93
C GLY A 241 -3.96 -14.11 -4.78
N VAL A 242 -4.41 -14.92 -3.82
CA VAL A 242 -3.98 -16.31 -3.64
C VAL A 242 -4.91 -17.26 -4.39
N THR A 243 -4.35 -18.17 -5.20
CA THR A 243 -5.12 -19.20 -5.90
C THR A 243 -5.31 -20.43 -5.02
N TYR A 244 -6.56 -20.85 -4.86
CA TYR A 244 -6.99 -22.10 -4.23
C TYR A 244 -7.48 -23.03 -5.32
N SER A 245 -6.68 -24.07 -5.60
CA SER A 245 -7.00 -25.03 -6.65
C SER A 245 -8.15 -25.94 -6.23
N GLU A 246 -8.83 -26.51 -7.21
CA GLU A 246 -9.98 -27.40 -7.03
C GLU A 246 -9.74 -28.58 -6.07
N ALA A 247 -8.49 -29.04 -5.94
CA ALA A 247 -8.08 -30.09 -5.02
C ALA A 247 -8.04 -29.63 -3.54
N ASP A 248 -7.81 -28.35 -3.30
CA ASP A 248 -7.69 -27.74 -1.96
C ASP A 248 -9.03 -27.22 -1.43
N LEU A 249 -10.09 -27.26 -2.26
CA LEU A 249 -11.42 -26.78 -1.90
C LEU A 249 -12.28 -27.92 -1.28
N PRO A 250 -13.03 -27.63 -0.19
CA PRO A 250 -13.20 -26.32 0.45
C PRO A 250 -11.99 -25.90 1.31
N ALA A 251 -11.68 -24.60 1.32
CA ALA A 251 -10.58 -24.00 2.09
C ALA A 251 -11.11 -22.99 3.12
N THR A 252 -10.40 -22.80 4.24
CA THR A 252 -10.71 -21.75 5.22
C THR A 252 -9.61 -20.71 5.25
N VAL A 253 -9.99 -19.44 5.15
CA VAL A 253 -9.09 -18.28 5.17
C VAL A 253 -9.51 -17.31 6.26
N SER A 254 -8.56 -16.59 6.86
CA SER A 254 -8.85 -15.60 7.90
C SER A 254 -8.69 -14.19 7.32
N VAL A 255 -9.70 -13.34 7.41
CA VAL A 255 -9.69 -11.98 6.84
C VAL A 255 -9.88 -10.92 7.92
N PRO A 256 -9.23 -9.75 7.84
CA PRO A 256 -9.51 -8.65 8.77
C PRO A 256 -10.93 -8.12 8.57
N GLU A 257 -11.58 -7.78 9.68
CA GLU A 257 -12.93 -7.22 9.70
C GLU A 257 -13.01 -5.95 8.84
N GLY A 258 -14.06 -5.84 8.02
CA GLY A 258 -14.35 -4.66 7.20
C GLY A 258 -13.40 -4.42 6.01
N SER A 259 -12.35 -5.22 5.84
CA SER A 259 -11.44 -5.09 4.70
C SER A 259 -12.09 -5.58 3.41
N GLU A 260 -12.03 -4.79 2.34
CA GLU A 260 -12.56 -5.17 1.02
C GLU A 260 -11.63 -6.18 0.32
N ILE A 261 -11.98 -7.46 0.40
CA ILE A 261 -11.19 -8.53 -0.19
C ILE A 261 -11.67 -8.86 -1.60
N PRO A 262 -10.81 -8.78 -2.64
CA PRO A 262 -11.16 -9.21 -3.98
C PRO A 262 -11.15 -10.74 -4.08
N PHE A 263 -12.12 -11.30 -4.79
CA PHE A 263 -12.16 -12.72 -5.12
C PHE A 263 -12.73 -12.94 -6.52
N ARG A 264 -12.29 -14.01 -7.18
CA ARG A 264 -12.76 -14.39 -8.51
C ARG A 264 -12.71 -15.91 -8.71
N ILE A 265 -13.48 -16.38 -9.67
CA ILE A 265 -13.55 -17.78 -10.08
C ILE A 265 -12.78 -17.94 -11.38
N ALA A 266 -11.96 -18.97 -11.46
CA ALA A 266 -11.42 -19.50 -12.70
C ALA A 266 -12.13 -20.83 -12.97
N PRO A 267 -13.19 -20.82 -13.81
CA PRO A 267 -13.89 -22.06 -14.14
C PRO A 267 -12.93 -23.09 -14.72
N GLY A 268 -13.08 -24.33 -14.28
CA GLY A 268 -12.40 -25.48 -14.87
C GLY A 268 -12.83 -25.67 -16.32
N LEU A 269 -12.07 -26.48 -17.05
CA LEU A 269 -12.41 -26.82 -18.43
C LEU A 269 -13.83 -27.41 -18.48
N TYR A 270 -14.60 -27.01 -19.49
CA TYR A 270 -15.97 -27.46 -19.73
C TYR A 270 -17.00 -27.08 -18.66
N HIS A 271 -16.72 -26.07 -17.83
CA HIS A 271 -17.68 -25.54 -16.86
C HIS A 271 -17.98 -24.06 -17.12
N ASP A 272 -19.26 -23.70 -17.01
CA ASP A 272 -19.71 -22.32 -17.03
C ASP A 272 -20.01 -21.84 -15.62
N PHE A 273 -19.51 -20.65 -15.27
CA PHE A 273 -19.87 -19.99 -14.02
C PHE A 273 -21.31 -19.49 -14.06
N LEU A 274 -22.03 -19.65 -12.94
CA LEU A 274 -23.40 -19.19 -12.79
C LEU A 274 -23.48 -17.97 -11.86
N PHE A 275 -23.11 -18.13 -10.60
CA PHE A 275 -23.16 -17.07 -9.61
C PHE A 275 -22.38 -17.43 -8.32
N TRP A 276 -22.10 -16.41 -7.51
CA TRP A 276 -21.58 -16.54 -6.15
C TRP A 276 -22.72 -16.62 -5.14
N ALA A 277 -22.65 -17.58 -4.22
CA ALA A 277 -23.43 -17.55 -2.99
C ALA A 277 -22.54 -17.05 -1.84
N VAL A 278 -22.90 -15.89 -1.29
CA VAL A 278 -22.25 -15.28 -0.12
C VAL A 278 -23.34 -15.02 0.92
N LYS A 279 -23.14 -15.43 2.17
CA LYS A 279 -24.24 -15.48 3.15
C LYS A 279 -24.33 -14.25 4.05
N ASN A 280 -23.20 -13.73 4.53
CA ASN A 280 -23.17 -12.66 5.55
C ASN A 280 -22.52 -11.36 5.06
N ALA A 281 -21.77 -11.38 3.95
CA ALA A 281 -21.13 -10.20 3.38
C ALA A 281 -21.88 -9.66 2.16
N ALA A 282 -21.86 -8.33 2.02
CA ALA A 282 -22.30 -7.65 0.80
C ALA A 282 -21.18 -7.72 -0.24
N ILE A 283 -21.55 -8.00 -1.49
CA ILE A 283 -20.62 -8.08 -2.63
C ILE A 283 -20.61 -6.78 -3.43
N ILE A 284 -19.46 -6.48 -4.03
CA ILE A 284 -19.22 -5.27 -4.81
C ILE A 284 -18.56 -5.68 -6.15
N PRO A 285 -19.17 -5.40 -7.32
CA PRO A 285 -20.53 -4.88 -7.49
C PRO A 285 -21.61 -5.83 -6.94
N ASP A 286 -22.80 -5.30 -6.67
CA ASP A 286 -23.97 -6.08 -6.22
C ASP A 286 -24.59 -6.89 -7.38
N ASP A 287 -23.78 -7.77 -7.95
CA ASP A 287 -24.13 -8.68 -9.04
C ASP A 287 -23.33 -9.97 -8.87
N SER A 288 -23.96 -10.98 -8.26
CA SER A 288 -23.33 -12.26 -7.98
C SER A 288 -22.93 -13.05 -9.23
N THR A 289 -23.35 -12.64 -10.43
CA THR A 289 -23.01 -13.32 -11.69
C THR A 289 -21.68 -12.88 -12.29
N GLN A 290 -21.04 -11.86 -11.71
CA GLN A 290 -19.73 -11.42 -12.13
C GLN A 290 -18.64 -12.43 -11.75
N LEU A 291 -17.70 -12.68 -12.66
CA LEU A 291 -16.57 -13.59 -12.41
C LEU A 291 -15.66 -13.12 -11.28
N ALA A 292 -15.61 -11.81 -11.03
CA ALA A 292 -14.77 -11.18 -10.01
C ALA A 292 -15.58 -10.17 -9.20
N LEU A 293 -15.45 -10.24 -7.89
CA LEU A 293 -16.16 -9.43 -6.92
C LEU A 293 -15.20 -8.99 -5.80
N ARG A 294 -15.68 -8.09 -4.95
CA ARG A 294 -15.05 -7.72 -3.67
C ARG A 294 -16.07 -7.87 -2.55
N ALA A 295 -15.66 -8.23 -1.35
CA ALA A 295 -16.54 -8.28 -0.18
C ALA A 295 -15.80 -7.83 1.08
N ALA A 296 -16.52 -7.15 1.97
CA ALA A 296 -16.07 -6.83 3.32
C ALA A 296 -16.80 -7.71 4.33
N PHE A 297 -16.05 -8.39 5.20
CA PHE A 297 -16.58 -9.37 6.14
C PHE A 297 -16.60 -8.81 7.56
N PHE A 298 -17.74 -8.94 8.24
CA PHE A 298 -17.94 -8.52 9.63
C PHE A 298 -18.30 -9.68 10.58
N LEU A 299 -18.43 -10.88 10.01
CA LEU A 299 -18.74 -12.13 10.68
C LEU A 299 -18.10 -13.28 9.89
N PRO A 300 -17.93 -14.47 10.47
CA PRO A 300 -17.60 -15.68 9.70
C PRO A 300 -18.59 -15.91 8.57
N ASP A 301 -18.09 -16.34 7.41
CA ASP A 301 -18.91 -16.48 6.20
C ASP A 301 -18.50 -17.67 5.32
N THR A 302 -19.29 -17.91 4.28
CA THR A 302 -19.00 -18.89 3.23
C THR A 302 -19.22 -18.25 1.87
N VAL A 303 -18.20 -18.36 1.01
CA VAL A 303 -18.21 -17.91 -0.38
C VAL A 303 -18.17 -19.13 -1.27
N ILE A 304 -19.26 -19.38 -1.99
CA ILE A 304 -19.41 -20.54 -2.86
C ILE A 304 -19.57 -20.08 -4.31
N ALA A 305 -18.73 -20.57 -5.22
CA ALA A 305 -18.95 -20.43 -6.65
C ALA A 305 -19.85 -21.56 -7.15
N HIS A 306 -20.99 -21.23 -7.75
CA HIS A 306 -21.83 -22.19 -8.44
C HIS A 306 -21.51 -22.21 -9.93
N LEU A 307 -21.22 -23.40 -10.46
CA LEU A 307 -20.95 -23.67 -11.86
C LEU A 307 -21.87 -24.77 -12.37
N ARG A 308 -21.93 -24.90 -13.69
CA ARG A 308 -22.54 -26.06 -14.35
C ARG A 308 -21.60 -26.62 -15.42
N PRO A 309 -21.65 -27.93 -15.69
CA PRO A 309 -21.08 -28.51 -16.90
C PRO A 309 -21.67 -27.84 -18.15
N GLN A 310 -20.83 -27.65 -19.17
CA GLN A 310 -21.27 -27.25 -20.50
C GLN A 310 -22.06 -28.37 -21.17
N GLU A 311 -22.97 -28.03 -22.07
CA GLU A 311 -23.71 -29.02 -22.85
C GLU A 311 -22.79 -29.67 -23.90
N TYR A 312 -22.78 -31.00 -23.94
CA TYR A 312 -22.09 -31.76 -24.96
C TYR A 312 -22.72 -31.51 -26.34
N ALA A 313 -21.88 -31.27 -27.34
CA ALA A 313 -22.32 -31.20 -28.72
C ALA A 313 -21.24 -31.77 -29.64
N TYR A 314 -21.60 -32.77 -30.44
CA TYR A 314 -20.73 -33.27 -31.51
C TYR A 314 -21.56 -33.55 -32.75
N TYR A 315 -21.26 -32.85 -33.83
CA TYR A 315 -21.99 -32.99 -35.08
C TYR A 315 -21.06 -32.90 -36.28
N VAL A 316 -21.50 -33.50 -37.38
CA VAL A 316 -20.78 -33.51 -38.65
C VAL A 316 -21.71 -32.88 -39.71
N PRO A 317 -21.26 -31.85 -40.44
CA PRO A 317 -21.99 -31.33 -41.60
C PRO A 317 -22.21 -32.41 -42.67
N ASN A 318 -22.94 -32.11 -43.75
CA ASN A 318 -23.22 -33.09 -44.81
C ASN A 318 -22.70 -32.67 -46.20
N ALA A 319 -22.11 -31.48 -46.32
CA ALA A 319 -21.71 -30.89 -47.58
C ALA A 319 -20.64 -29.81 -47.39
N PHE A 320 -19.82 -29.60 -48.42
CA PHE A 320 -18.86 -28.49 -48.51
C PHE A 320 -18.50 -28.19 -49.97
N THR A 321 -17.93 -27.01 -50.22
CA THR A 321 -17.63 -26.44 -51.54
C THR A 321 -16.16 -26.03 -51.63
N PRO A 322 -15.22 -26.96 -51.87
CA PRO A 322 -13.79 -26.63 -51.99
C PRO A 322 -13.49 -25.93 -53.32
N ASN A 323 -13.93 -24.69 -53.46
CA ASN A 323 -13.81 -23.84 -54.65
C ASN A 323 -12.82 -22.68 -54.46
N GLY A 324 -12.30 -22.48 -53.25
CA GLY A 324 -11.29 -21.48 -52.90
C GLY A 324 -11.87 -20.09 -52.62
N ASP A 325 -13.17 -19.95 -52.37
CA ASP A 325 -13.80 -18.68 -52.01
C ASP A 325 -13.73 -18.32 -50.51
N GLY A 326 -13.19 -19.24 -49.70
CA GLY A 326 -13.04 -19.12 -48.25
C GLY A 326 -14.25 -19.57 -47.44
N VAL A 327 -15.32 -20.04 -48.09
CA VAL A 327 -16.58 -20.44 -47.46
C VAL A 327 -16.83 -21.94 -47.68
N ASN A 328 -16.85 -22.71 -46.59
CA ASN A 328 -17.01 -24.17 -46.64
C ASN A 328 -15.98 -24.86 -47.55
N ASP A 329 -14.74 -24.35 -47.62
CA ASP A 329 -13.67 -24.97 -48.41
C ASP A 329 -13.07 -26.21 -47.75
N VAL A 330 -13.26 -26.34 -46.43
CA VAL A 330 -12.69 -27.41 -45.61
C VAL A 330 -13.80 -28.07 -44.80
N PHE A 331 -13.86 -29.39 -44.85
CA PHE A 331 -14.85 -30.19 -44.15
C PHE A 331 -14.27 -30.81 -42.88
N HIS A 332 -14.89 -30.58 -41.73
CA HIS A 332 -14.57 -31.28 -40.48
C HIS A 332 -15.79 -31.36 -39.53
N PRO A 333 -15.81 -32.33 -38.61
CA PRO A 333 -16.69 -32.35 -37.44
C PRO A 333 -16.55 -31.12 -36.55
N PHE A 334 -17.63 -30.71 -35.90
CA PHE A 334 -17.65 -29.68 -34.86
C PHE A 334 -17.96 -30.33 -33.50
N GLY A 335 -17.17 -29.98 -32.48
CA GLY A 335 -17.28 -30.55 -31.14
C GLY A 335 -17.16 -29.51 -30.03
N GLN A 336 -17.97 -29.68 -28.99
CA GLN A 336 -17.90 -29.02 -27.69
C GLN A 336 -17.95 -30.11 -26.61
N VAL A 337 -17.16 -29.96 -25.54
CA VAL A 337 -17.01 -30.97 -24.48
C VAL A 337 -16.51 -32.33 -25.01
N ILE A 338 -15.59 -32.31 -25.99
CA ILE A 338 -14.95 -33.52 -26.52
C ILE A 338 -13.53 -33.68 -25.98
N ASP A 339 -13.14 -34.91 -25.69
CA ASP A 339 -11.77 -35.30 -25.36
C ASP A 339 -10.93 -35.27 -26.65
N LEU A 340 -10.04 -34.29 -26.75
CA LEU A 340 -9.26 -34.04 -27.96
C LEU A 340 -8.26 -35.16 -28.24
N GLU A 341 -7.85 -35.95 -27.23
CA GLU A 341 -6.94 -37.08 -27.44
C GLU A 341 -7.65 -38.29 -28.07
N SER A 342 -8.98 -38.34 -27.95
CA SER A 342 -9.80 -39.42 -28.52
C SER A 342 -10.25 -39.16 -29.95
N TYR A 343 -10.05 -37.95 -30.48
CA TYR A 343 -10.65 -37.53 -31.75
C TYR A 343 -10.10 -38.32 -32.94
N GLU A 344 -10.99 -38.89 -33.75
CA GLU A 344 -10.64 -39.46 -35.05
C GLU A 344 -11.68 -39.05 -36.11
N PHE A 345 -11.20 -38.61 -37.27
CA PHE A 345 -12.06 -38.31 -38.41
C PHE A 345 -11.49 -38.91 -39.68
N GLN A 346 -12.29 -39.73 -40.36
CA GLN A 346 -11.92 -40.44 -41.59
C GLN A 346 -12.97 -40.24 -42.67
N VAL A 347 -12.52 -40.10 -43.91
CA VAL A 347 -13.36 -39.99 -45.11
C VAL A 347 -12.96 -41.07 -46.11
N PHE A 348 -13.96 -41.71 -46.69
CA PHE A 348 -13.82 -42.82 -47.62
C PHE A 348 -14.51 -42.50 -48.96
N ASP A 349 -13.93 -43.01 -50.04
CA ASP A 349 -14.59 -43.02 -51.34
C ASP A 349 -15.74 -44.07 -51.39
N ARG A 350 -16.44 -44.13 -52.54
CA ARG A 350 -17.56 -45.06 -52.76
C ARG A 350 -17.17 -46.53 -52.75
N TRP A 351 -15.87 -46.83 -52.83
CA TRP A 351 -15.32 -48.19 -52.84
C TRP A 351 -14.76 -48.59 -51.48
N GLY A 352 -14.82 -47.71 -50.47
CA GLY A 352 -14.32 -47.94 -49.12
C GLY A 352 -12.82 -47.63 -48.96
N THR A 353 -12.20 -46.95 -49.93
CA THR A 353 -10.80 -46.51 -49.82
C THR A 353 -10.75 -45.23 -48.99
N GLU A 354 -9.93 -45.20 -47.93
CA GLU A 354 -9.70 -43.98 -47.15
C GLU A 354 -9.01 -42.93 -48.02
N VAL A 355 -9.63 -41.76 -48.13
CA VAL A 355 -9.13 -40.62 -48.90
C VAL A 355 -8.58 -39.51 -48.02
N PHE A 356 -9.01 -39.46 -46.76
CA PHE A 356 -8.56 -38.51 -45.74
C PHE A 356 -8.73 -39.11 -44.35
N GLY A 357 -7.78 -38.83 -43.45
CA GLY A 357 -7.81 -39.25 -42.06
C GLY A 357 -7.06 -38.24 -41.19
N THR A 358 -7.59 -37.91 -40.02
CA THR A 358 -6.89 -37.08 -39.04
C THR A 358 -7.36 -37.35 -37.62
N ASP A 359 -6.43 -37.20 -36.68
CA ASP A 359 -6.61 -37.16 -35.22
C ASP A 359 -6.61 -35.73 -34.67
N ASN A 360 -6.49 -34.72 -35.53
CA ASN A 360 -6.43 -33.32 -35.13
C ASN A 360 -7.77 -32.63 -35.40
N PRO A 361 -8.51 -32.18 -34.37
CA PRO A 361 -9.83 -31.55 -34.55
C PRO A 361 -9.77 -30.20 -35.29
N ASN A 362 -8.58 -29.60 -35.42
CA ASN A 362 -8.38 -28.36 -36.19
C ASN A 362 -8.01 -28.63 -37.67
N LYS A 363 -7.92 -29.90 -38.09
CA LYS A 363 -7.69 -30.28 -39.48
C LYS A 363 -8.97 -30.82 -40.11
N GLY A 364 -9.23 -30.40 -41.34
CA GLY A 364 -10.33 -30.90 -42.13
C GLY A 364 -9.91 -31.30 -43.53
N TRP A 365 -10.85 -31.91 -44.25
CA TRP A 365 -10.66 -32.39 -45.60
C TRP A 365 -10.99 -31.30 -46.62
N ASP A 366 -10.07 -31.05 -47.54
CA ASP A 366 -10.18 -30.03 -48.60
C ASP A 366 -10.72 -30.59 -49.94
N GLY A 367 -11.19 -31.84 -49.95
CA GLY A 367 -11.66 -32.49 -51.16
C GLY A 367 -10.55 -33.06 -52.04
N THR A 368 -9.33 -33.20 -51.52
CA THR A 368 -8.21 -33.85 -52.21
C THR A 368 -7.82 -35.18 -51.56
N SER A 369 -7.10 -36.03 -52.30
CA SER A 369 -6.40 -37.19 -51.75
C SER A 369 -5.02 -37.28 -52.38
N GLY A 370 -3.97 -37.32 -51.55
CA GLY A 370 -2.58 -37.28 -52.01
C GLY A 370 -2.24 -36.07 -52.90
N GLY A 371 -2.90 -34.92 -52.67
CA GLY A 371 -2.76 -33.70 -53.48
C GLY A 371 -3.51 -33.71 -54.82
N THR A 372 -4.26 -34.77 -55.13
CA THR A 372 -5.10 -34.85 -56.32
C THR A 372 -6.54 -34.47 -55.99
N LEU A 373 -7.14 -33.59 -56.81
CA LEU A 373 -8.56 -33.22 -56.68
C LEU A 373 -9.46 -34.44 -56.89
N LEU A 374 -10.34 -34.71 -55.92
CA LEU A 374 -11.31 -35.78 -56.03
C LEU A 374 -12.60 -35.31 -56.73
N PRO A 375 -13.28 -36.17 -57.50
CA PRO A 375 -14.48 -35.78 -58.25
C PRO A 375 -15.63 -35.31 -57.35
N ASP A 376 -16.51 -34.48 -57.90
CA ASP A 376 -17.78 -34.15 -57.27
C ASP A 376 -18.60 -35.43 -57.07
N GLY A 377 -19.19 -35.57 -55.88
CA GLY A 377 -19.82 -36.82 -55.50
C GLY A 377 -20.15 -36.95 -54.03
N VAL A 378 -20.48 -38.19 -53.67
CA VAL A 378 -20.86 -38.55 -52.31
C VAL A 378 -19.76 -39.45 -51.76
N TYR A 379 -19.23 -39.04 -50.62
CA TYR A 379 -18.21 -39.72 -49.82
C TYR A 379 -18.83 -40.16 -48.51
N VAL A 380 -18.23 -41.13 -47.84
CA VAL A 380 -18.69 -41.63 -46.54
C VAL A 380 -17.70 -41.21 -45.47
N TYR A 381 -18.17 -40.86 -44.28
CA TYR A 381 -17.28 -40.53 -43.16
C TYR A 381 -17.51 -41.44 -41.96
N ARG A 382 -16.46 -41.53 -41.14
CA ARG A 382 -16.48 -42.00 -39.76
C ARG A 382 -15.90 -40.88 -38.89
N ALA A 383 -16.63 -40.46 -37.88
CA ALA A 383 -16.21 -39.44 -36.92
C ALA A 383 -16.37 -40.01 -35.51
N TYR A 384 -15.29 -39.99 -34.74
CA TYR A 384 -15.23 -40.59 -33.41
C TYR A 384 -14.69 -39.57 -32.41
N ALA A 385 -15.35 -39.45 -31.26
CA ALA A 385 -14.92 -38.64 -30.14
C ALA A 385 -15.53 -39.18 -28.84
N ILE A 386 -14.86 -38.94 -27.72
CA ILE A 386 -15.37 -39.23 -26.38
C ILE A 386 -15.81 -37.90 -25.72
N ASP A 387 -16.94 -37.91 -25.00
CA ASP A 387 -17.33 -36.81 -24.11
C ASP A 387 -16.25 -36.61 -23.03
N ALA A 388 -15.72 -35.40 -22.90
CA ALA A 388 -14.62 -35.12 -21.97
C ALA A 388 -15.01 -35.22 -20.48
N ILE A 389 -16.30 -35.08 -20.17
CA ILE A 389 -16.87 -35.15 -18.82
C ILE A 389 -17.48 -36.53 -18.57
N GLU A 390 -18.54 -36.89 -19.30
CA GLU A 390 -19.33 -38.11 -19.06
C GLU A 390 -18.60 -39.39 -19.53
N ARG A 391 -17.57 -39.23 -20.38
CA ARG A 391 -16.81 -40.34 -20.99
C ARG A 391 -17.63 -41.25 -21.90
N ASP A 392 -18.78 -40.77 -22.36
CA ASP A 392 -19.59 -41.42 -23.38
C ASP A 392 -18.87 -41.43 -24.73
N VAL A 393 -18.98 -42.55 -25.44
CA VAL A 393 -18.37 -42.73 -26.77
C VAL A 393 -19.35 -42.30 -27.84
N HIS A 394 -18.93 -41.40 -28.72
CA HIS A 394 -19.71 -40.93 -29.85
C HIS A 394 -19.02 -41.31 -31.16
N GLU A 395 -19.66 -42.21 -31.90
CA GLU A 395 -19.23 -42.64 -33.22
C GLU A 395 -20.34 -42.36 -34.24
N LEU A 396 -20.05 -41.46 -35.18
CA LEU A 396 -20.98 -40.99 -36.20
C LEU A 396 -20.54 -41.50 -37.56
N PHE A 397 -21.50 -42.02 -38.31
CA PHE A 397 -21.34 -42.40 -39.71
C PHE A 397 -22.34 -41.62 -40.56
N GLY A 398 -21.91 -41.22 -41.74
CA GLY A 398 -22.78 -40.49 -42.65
C GLY A 398 -22.12 -40.28 -44.00
N HIS A 399 -22.66 -39.32 -44.74
CA HIS A 399 -22.16 -38.99 -46.06
C HIS A 399 -21.79 -37.52 -46.16
N ILE A 400 -20.81 -37.24 -47.00
CA ILE A 400 -20.35 -35.91 -47.36
C ILE A 400 -20.63 -35.72 -48.85
N THR A 401 -21.34 -34.64 -49.19
CA THR A 401 -21.51 -34.22 -50.57
C THR A 401 -20.44 -33.20 -50.92
N LEU A 402 -19.54 -33.56 -51.84
CA LEU A 402 -18.55 -32.66 -52.42
C LEU A 402 -19.09 -32.14 -53.74
N PHE A 403 -19.17 -30.82 -53.89
CA PHE A 403 -19.49 -30.14 -55.15
C PHE A 403 -18.63 -28.87 -55.30
N ARG A 404 -18.35 -28.46 -56.55
CA ARG A 404 -17.53 -27.28 -56.84
C ARG A 404 -18.24 -26.23 -57.68
#